data_AF-A0A7S1JZZ3-F1
#
_entry.id   AF-A0A7S1JZZ3-F1
#
_cell.length_a   1.000
_cell.length_b   1.000
_cell.length_c   1.000
_cell.angle_alpha   90.00
_cell.angle_beta   90.00
_cell.angle_gamma   90.00
#
_symmetry.space_group_name_H-M   'P 1'
#
loop_
_entity.id
_entity.type
_entity.pdbx_description
1 polymer ?
#
loop_
_entity_poly.entity_id
_entity_poly.type
_entity_poly.pdbx_seq_one_letter_code
_entity_poly.pdbx_strand_id
1 'polypeptide(L)'
;TQRLMPLREFLDTYIATQADHPSAAVAYMAQHTLFDQVPQLAADIPIPAITACGDTSTLIRMAWIGPKGTVSPLHTDPYENLFAQVRGAKYVRLYSPEETP
;
A
#
# COMPACT_ATOMS: atom_id res chain seq x y z
N THR A 1 -14.82 -9.06 0.38
CA THR A 1 -15.76 -7.93 0.46
C THR A 1 -15.05 -6.73 1.06
N GLN A 2 -15.38 -5.51 0.66
CA GLN A 2 -14.81 -4.30 1.25
C GLN A 2 -15.63 -3.88 2.49
N ARG A 3 -14.97 -3.34 3.51
CA ARG A 3 -15.60 -2.86 4.74
C ARG A 3 -14.88 -1.61 5.24
N LEU A 4 -15.64 -0.60 5.64
CA LEU A 4 -15.11 0.55 6.38
C LEU A 4 -15.00 0.20 7.87
N MET A 5 -13.87 0.53 8.48
CA MET A 5 -13.64 0.37 9.92
C MET A 5 -12.57 1.36 10.41
N PRO A 6 -12.53 1.67 11.72
CA PRO A 6 -11.44 2.44 12.30
C PRO A 6 -10.08 1.77 12.10
N LEU A 7 -9.03 2.56 11.83
CA LEU A 7 -7.67 2.04 11.66
C LEU A 7 -7.20 1.21 12.87
N ARG A 8 -7.56 1.63 14.09
CA ARG A 8 -7.26 0.89 15.32
C ARG A 8 -7.84 -0.52 15.29
N GLU A 9 -9.12 -0.65 14.95
CA GLU A 9 -9.79 -1.96 14.85
C GLU A 9 -9.09 -2.85 13.81
N PHE A 10 -8.71 -2.28 12.66
CA PHE A 10 -7.96 -3.00 11.64
C PHE A 10 -6.60 -3.53 12.16
N LEU A 11 -5.83 -2.66 12.82
CA LEU A 11 -4.51 -3.01 13.34
C LEU A 11 -4.59 -4.09 14.43
N ASP A 12 -5.49 -3.92 15.40
CA ASP A 12 -5.66 -4.84 16.51
C ASP A 12 -6.16 -6.22 16.03
N THR A 13 -7.09 -6.23 15.07
CA THR A 13 -7.74 -7.46 14.60
C THR A 13 -6.91 -8.25 13.60
N TYR A 14 -6.23 -7.57 12.66
CA TYR A 14 -5.62 -8.25 11.50
C TYR A 14 -4.10 -8.17 11.46
N ILE A 15 -3.47 -7.28 12.24
CA ILE A 15 -2.02 -7.13 12.26
C ILE A 15 -1.43 -7.67 13.56
N ALA A 16 -1.94 -7.24 14.72
CA ALA A 16 -1.35 -7.58 16.02
C ALA A 16 -1.49 -9.07 16.38
N THR A 17 -2.62 -9.70 16.04
CA THR A 17 -2.95 -11.10 16.41
C THR A 17 -2.59 -12.12 15.34
N GLN A 18 -1.97 -11.69 14.23
CA GLN A 18 -1.72 -12.55 13.06
C GLN A 18 -0.74 -13.70 13.35
N ALA A 19 0.11 -13.57 14.36
CA ALA A 19 1.01 -14.63 14.80
C ALA A 19 0.27 -15.74 15.56
N ASP A 20 -0.77 -15.39 16.32
CA ASP A 20 -1.51 -16.30 17.19
C ASP A 20 -2.56 -17.10 16.41
N HIS A 21 -3.04 -16.55 15.28
CA HIS A 21 -4.08 -17.15 14.46
C HIS A 21 -3.70 -17.17 12.97
N PRO A 22 -2.79 -18.05 12.53
CA PRO A 22 -2.32 -18.10 11.14
C PRO A 22 -3.40 -18.49 10.12
N SER A 23 -4.53 -19.06 10.56
CA SER A 23 -5.68 -19.37 9.71
C SER A 23 -6.75 -18.26 9.71
N ALA A 24 -6.54 -17.14 10.41
CA ALA A 24 -7.48 -16.03 10.44
C ALA A 24 -7.58 -15.35 9.06
N ALA A 25 -8.73 -14.75 8.80
CA ALA A 25 -8.96 -14.03 7.55
C ALA A 25 -7.94 -12.89 7.36
N VAL A 26 -7.31 -12.85 6.19
CA VAL A 26 -6.37 -11.80 5.82
C VAL A 26 -7.14 -10.55 5.39
N ALA A 27 -6.86 -9.42 6.04
CA ALA A 27 -7.37 -8.11 5.62
C ALA A 27 -6.22 -7.26 5.07
N TYR A 28 -6.54 -6.46 4.04
CA TYR A 28 -5.55 -5.61 3.38
C TYR A 28 -6.10 -4.21 3.21
N MET A 29 -5.49 -3.23 3.89
CA MET A 29 -5.73 -1.82 3.60
C MET A 29 -4.85 -1.44 2.42
N ALA A 30 -5.41 -1.48 1.22
CA ALA A 30 -4.71 -1.18 -0.03
C ALA A 30 -5.19 0.15 -0.62
N GLN A 31 -4.29 0.87 -1.31
CA GLN A 31 -4.60 2.09 -2.06
C GLN A 31 -5.35 3.16 -1.23
N HIS A 32 -4.94 3.37 0.02
CA HIS A 32 -5.62 4.31 0.92
C HIS A 32 -4.83 5.62 1.04
N THR A 33 -5.50 6.77 0.91
CA THR A 33 -4.90 8.12 1.07
C THR A 33 -4.69 8.50 2.54
N LEU A 34 -4.02 7.62 3.30
CA LEU A 34 -3.84 7.76 4.75
C LEU A 34 -3.18 9.09 5.15
N PHE A 35 -2.25 9.57 4.32
CA PHE A 35 -1.46 10.78 4.58
C PHE A 35 -2.28 12.07 4.46
N ASP A 36 -3.41 12.03 3.75
CA ASP A 36 -4.34 13.16 3.67
C ASP A 36 -5.18 13.26 4.95
N GLN A 37 -5.39 12.13 5.64
CA GLN A 37 -6.14 12.06 6.91
C GLN A 37 -5.25 12.31 8.13
N VAL A 38 -3.96 11.97 8.05
CA VAL A 38 -3.01 12.09 9.17
C VAL A 38 -1.76 12.84 8.71
N PRO A 39 -1.78 14.20 8.72
CA PRO A 39 -0.67 15.02 8.23
C PRO A 39 0.65 14.80 8.96
N GLN A 40 0.61 14.36 10.23
CA GLN A 40 1.82 14.03 10.99
C GLN A 40 2.58 12.87 10.34
N LEU A 41 1.87 11.83 9.87
CA LEU A 41 2.51 10.71 9.15
C LEU A 41 3.02 11.13 7.77
N ALA A 42 2.38 12.13 7.16
CA ALA A 42 2.83 12.68 5.89
C ALA A 42 4.19 13.38 5.98
N ALA A 43 4.54 13.92 7.15
CA ALA A 43 5.83 14.58 7.39
C ALA A 43 7.00 13.57 7.46
N ASP A 44 6.72 12.32 7.85
CA ASP A 44 7.72 11.26 7.95
C ASP A 44 8.08 10.65 6.58
N ILE A 45 7.33 10.97 5.53
CA ILE A 45 7.50 10.43 4.18
C ILE A 45 7.70 11.60 3.20
N PRO A 46 8.93 12.14 3.12
CA PRO A 46 9.24 13.20 2.18
C PRO A 46 9.06 12.71 0.74
N ILE A 47 8.63 13.62 -0.13
CA ILE A 47 8.50 13.33 -1.55
C ILE A 47 9.92 13.15 -2.14
N PRO A 48 10.25 12.00 -2.72
CA PRO A 48 11.59 11.77 -3.27
C PRO A 48 11.84 12.61 -4.51
N ALA A 49 13.06 13.14 -4.64
CA ALA A 49 13.41 14.13 -5.67
C ALA A 49 13.14 13.68 -7.12
N ILE A 50 13.15 12.37 -7.40
CA ILE A 50 12.88 11.81 -8.72
C ILE A 50 11.48 12.16 -9.24
N THR A 51 10.51 12.42 -8.36
CA THR A 51 9.15 12.80 -8.79
C THR A 51 9.10 14.17 -9.44
N ALA A 52 10.12 15.02 -9.24
CA ALA A 52 10.23 16.32 -9.91
C ALA A 52 10.47 16.20 -11.42
N CYS A 53 10.85 15.00 -11.91
CA CYS A 53 10.98 14.71 -13.34
C CYS A 53 9.63 14.48 -14.04
N GLY A 54 8.53 14.30 -13.28
CA GLY A 54 7.19 14.08 -13.80
C GLY A 54 6.22 15.23 -13.51
N ASP A 55 4.95 15.05 -13.85
CA ASP A 55 3.89 16.01 -13.53
C ASP A 55 3.48 15.89 -12.04
N THR A 56 4.09 16.74 -11.22
CA THR A 56 3.81 16.81 -9.78
C THR A 56 2.37 17.21 -9.43
N SER A 57 1.58 17.76 -10.36
CA SER A 57 0.17 18.07 -10.11
C SER A 57 -0.70 16.80 -9.97
N THR A 58 -0.19 15.67 -10.47
CA THR A 58 -0.85 14.35 -10.40
C THR A 58 -0.35 13.49 -9.25
N LEU A 59 0.51 14.03 -8.38
CA LEU A 59 1.14 13.25 -7.32
C LEU A 59 0.13 12.84 -6.25
N ILE A 60 -0.14 11.54 -6.16
CA ILE A 60 -1.03 10.95 -5.16
C ILE A 60 -0.21 10.05 -4.23
N ARG A 61 -0.35 10.23 -2.92
CA ARG A 61 0.33 9.40 -1.92
C ARG A 61 -0.64 8.42 -1.29
N MET A 62 -0.37 7.13 -1.49
CA MET A 62 -1.18 6.05 -0.94
C MET A 62 -0.38 5.19 0.03
N ALA A 63 -1.07 4.58 0.98
CA ALA A 63 -0.54 3.63 1.92
C ALA A 63 -1.11 2.23 1.65
N TRP A 64 -0.26 1.23 1.86
CA TRP A 64 -0.61 -0.18 1.84
C TRP A 64 -0.19 -0.81 3.16
N ILE A 65 -1.15 -1.24 3.98
CA ILE A 65 -0.89 -1.89 5.27
C ILE A 65 -1.62 -3.22 5.29
N GLY A 66 -0.90 -4.29 5.61
CA GLY A 66 -1.45 -5.62 5.68
C GLY A 66 -0.51 -6.62 6.36
N PRO A 67 -1.05 -7.74 6.83
CA PRO A 67 -0.26 -8.83 7.38
C PRO A 67 0.48 -9.61 6.29
N LYS A 68 1.26 -10.62 6.68
CA LYS A 68 1.84 -11.57 5.74
C LYS A 68 0.72 -12.26 4.95
N GLY A 69 0.91 -12.40 3.63
CA GLY A 69 -0.03 -13.11 2.76
C GLY A 69 -1.02 -12.22 2.01
N THR A 70 -0.99 -10.90 2.21
CA THR A 70 -1.75 -9.99 1.32
C THR A 70 -1.21 -10.07 -0.11
N VAL A 71 -2.12 -10.14 -1.08
CA VAL A 71 -1.80 -10.19 -2.51
C VAL A 71 -2.50 -9.06 -3.24
N SER A 72 -1.72 -8.31 -4.03
CA SER A 72 -2.24 -7.52 -5.14
C SER A 72 -2.09 -8.37 -6.41
N PRO A 73 -3.19 -8.76 -7.09
CA PRO A 73 -3.11 -9.49 -8.36
C PRO A 73 -2.29 -8.73 -9.40
N LEU A 74 -1.82 -9.41 -10.45
CA LEU A 74 -1.15 -8.74 -11.56
C LEU A 74 -2.10 -7.73 -12.23
N HIS A 75 -1.64 -6.51 -12.40
CA HIS A 75 -2.38 -5.41 -13.00
C HIS A 75 -1.42 -4.37 -13.57
N THR A 76 -1.96 -3.38 -14.28
CA THR A 76 -1.27 -2.15 -14.69
C THR A 76 -1.91 -0.95 -14.00
N ASP A 77 -1.14 0.10 -13.84
CA ASP A 77 -1.61 1.40 -13.35
C ASP A 77 -1.58 2.43 -14.50
N PRO A 78 -2.47 3.44 -14.49
CA PRO A 78 -2.43 4.53 -15.47
C PRO A 78 -1.41 5.63 -15.12
N TYR A 79 -0.68 5.49 -14.01
CA TYR A 79 0.30 6.47 -13.51
C TYR A 79 1.68 5.84 -13.39
N GLU A 80 2.72 6.67 -13.52
CA GLU A 80 4.06 6.32 -13.05
C GLU A 80 4.04 6.14 -11.52
N ASN A 81 4.71 5.09 -11.03
CA ASN A 81 4.63 4.72 -9.61
C ASN A 81 6.02 4.60 -8.99
N LEU A 82 6.15 5.11 -7.75
CA LEU A 82 7.29 4.85 -6.89
C LEU A 82 6.80 4.11 -5.63
N PHE A 83 7.09 2.82 -5.56
CA PHE A 83 6.74 2.01 -4.41
C PHE A 83 7.87 2.00 -3.36
N ALA A 84 7.60 2.55 -2.17
CA ALA A 84 8.53 2.58 -1.05
C ALA A 84 8.14 1.56 0.04
N GLN A 85 9.02 0.59 0.33
CA GLN A 85 8.80 -0.40 1.39
C GLN A 85 9.31 0.13 2.73
N VAL A 86 8.41 0.36 3.69
CA VAL A 86 8.76 0.85 5.04
C VAL A 86 9.04 -0.27 6.04
N ARG A 87 8.23 -1.35 6.04
CA ARG A 87 8.37 -2.47 6.99
C ARG A 87 8.08 -3.82 6.33
N GLY A 88 8.88 -4.84 6.63
CA GLY A 88 8.73 -6.19 6.08
C GLY A 88 9.31 -6.30 4.66
N ALA A 89 8.90 -7.34 3.92
CA ALA A 89 9.34 -7.59 2.55
C ALA A 89 8.15 -7.96 1.65
N LYS A 90 8.22 -7.56 0.39
CA LYS A 90 7.26 -7.94 -0.66
C LYS A 90 7.98 -8.61 -1.82
N TYR A 91 7.39 -9.68 -2.32
CA TYR A 91 7.71 -10.20 -3.64
C TYR A 91 6.97 -9.36 -4.68
N VAL A 92 7.71 -8.83 -5.67
CA VAL A 92 7.15 -8.07 -6.78
C VAL A 92 7.58 -8.76 -8.08
N ARG A 93 6.62 -8.98 -8.97
CA ARG A 93 6.86 -9.49 -10.31
C ARG A 93 6.40 -8.43 -11.31
N LEU A 94 7.28 -8.10 -12.24
CA LEU A 94 7.03 -7.11 -13.29
C LEU A 94 7.07 -7.82 -14.64
N TYR A 95 6.19 -7.39 -15.53
CA TYR A 95 6.13 -7.80 -16.93
C TYR A 95 6.19 -6.55 -17.80
N SER A 96 6.85 -6.63 -18.95
CA SER A 96 6.90 -5.51 -19.89
C SER A 96 5.50 -5.23 -20.45
N PRO A 97 5.14 -3.97 -20.75
CA PRO A 97 3.92 -3.67 -21.50
C PRO A 97 3.83 -4.42 -22.84
N GLU A 98 4.98 -4.78 -23.43
CA GLU A 98 5.07 -5.59 -24.65
C GLU A 98 4.61 -7.04 -24.48
N GLU A 99 4.49 -7.53 -23.23
CA GLU A 99 3.99 -8.86 -22.89
C GLU A 99 2.48 -8.87 -22.59
N THR A 100 1.78 -7.77 -22.91
CA THR A 100 0.31 -7.73 -22.84
C THR A 100 -0.28 -8.62 -23.95
N PRO A 101 -1.25 -9.51 -23.65
CA PRO A 101 -1.91 -10.35 -24.65
C PRO A 101 -2.56 -9.59 -25.81
#